data_AF-A0A328RHK5-F1
#
_entry.id   AF-A0A328RHK5-F1
#
_cell.length_a   1.000
_cell.length_b   1.000
_cell.length_c   1.000
_cell.angle_alpha   90.00
_cell.angle_beta   90.00
_cell.angle_gamma   90.00
#
_symmetry.space_group_name_H-M   'P 1'
#
loop_
_entity.id
_entity.type
_entity.pdbx_description
1 polymer ?
#
loop_
_entity_poly.entity_id
_entity_poly.type
_entity_poly.pdbx_seq_one_letter_code
_entity_poly.pdbx_strand_id
1 'polypeptide(L)'
;MRAYYAFRQHVICDYDGEFGYELISVLPFAYWLHTQGKLKQSISASDTKAYYFFSNNHVEKYEKRRYVIPKKFPVHNIHVRFLNTMMWTPPPLKDYYQNDECVFDKPLLVICNKYNSEWGHPPITFLSKHCLEQLLSVLTPHYSVVYCRPYHKEFVEDNSEVYNLDEHSMIKEKFPDVMFIQDLKEQYPQYSFNELQCRVFANADRFISVQGGYSILCSYFKGENIIYGAQSPLRTADEIKYKAFKRWYHKFSGSKITYVPTYKDLLHQVDKQYVQSLF
;
A
#
# COMPACT_ATOMS: atom_id res chain seq x y z
N MET A 1 -21.44 8.93 -17.57
CA MET A 1 -20.04 9.32 -17.24
C MET A 1 -19.06 9.13 -18.39
N ARG A 2 -19.11 8.03 -19.18
CA ARG A 2 -18.19 7.83 -20.32
C ARG A 2 -18.28 8.92 -21.41
N ALA A 3 -19.49 9.29 -21.81
CA ALA A 3 -19.72 10.41 -22.74
C ALA A 3 -19.23 11.76 -22.17
N TYR A 4 -19.28 11.95 -20.84
CA TYR A 4 -18.83 13.19 -20.20
C TYR A 4 -17.31 13.40 -20.34
N TYR A 5 -16.51 12.34 -20.19
CA TYR A 5 -15.05 12.40 -20.35
C TYR A 5 -14.57 12.23 -21.79
N ALA A 6 -15.45 11.79 -22.71
CA ALA A 6 -15.13 11.72 -24.13
C ALA A 6 -14.78 13.11 -24.68
N PHE A 7 -15.54 14.14 -24.32
CA PHE A 7 -15.42 15.50 -24.86
C PHE A 7 -14.64 16.49 -23.97
N ARG A 8 -14.39 16.17 -22.70
CA ARG A 8 -13.56 17.03 -21.83
C ARG A 8 -12.08 16.87 -22.15
N GLN A 9 -11.41 18.00 -22.36
CA GLN A 9 -9.96 18.08 -22.60
C GLN A 9 -9.16 18.46 -21.35
N HIS A 10 -9.82 19.03 -20.33
CA HIS A 10 -9.15 19.55 -19.15
C HIS A 10 -9.89 19.11 -17.88
N VAL A 11 -9.41 18.04 -17.26
CA VAL A 11 -10.03 17.45 -16.07
C VAL A 11 -9.16 17.71 -14.84
N ILE A 12 -9.80 18.16 -13.76
CA ILE A 12 -9.18 18.30 -12.44
C ILE A 12 -9.65 17.13 -11.60
N CYS A 13 -8.71 16.40 -11.01
CA CYS A 13 -8.97 15.37 -10.02
C CYS A 13 -8.71 15.97 -8.63
N ASP A 14 -9.76 16.16 -7.84
CA ASP A 14 -9.70 16.75 -6.50
C ASP A 14 -10.33 15.79 -5.50
N TYR A 15 -9.53 15.29 -4.56
CA TYR A 15 -9.96 14.29 -3.58
C TYR A 15 -9.24 14.43 -2.25
N ASP A 16 -9.99 14.41 -1.16
CA ASP A 16 -9.48 14.50 0.21
C ASP A 16 -9.96 13.36 1.10
N GLY A 17 -10.35 12.25 0.47
CA GLY A 17 -10.90 11.10 1.16
C GLY A 17 -9.86 10.07 1.62
N GLU A 18 -10.33 8.89 2.01
CA GLU A 18 -9.49 7.81 2.54
C GLU A 18 -8.43 7.37 1.53
N PHE A 19 -7.27 6.96 2.04
CA PHE A 19 -6.13 6.60 1.20
C PHE A 19 -6.42 5.37 0.32
N GLY A 20 -7.18 4.39 0.82
CA GLY A 20 -7.57 3.22 0.03
C GLY A 20 -8.44 3.57 -1.18
N TYR A 21 -9.42 4.46 -1.01
CA TYR A 21 -10.24 4.96 -2.12
C TYR A 21 -9.41 5.74 -3.13
N GLU A 22 -8.46 6.55 -2.66
CA GLU A 22 -7.56 7.27 -3.55
C GLU A 22 -6.74 6.32 -4.43
N LEU A 23 -6.08 5.34 -3.83
CA LEU A 23 -5.26 4.36 -4.54
C LEU A 23 -6.07 3.48 -5.50
N ILE A 24 -7.32 3.16 -5.20
CA ILE A 24 -8.13 2.28 -6.05
C ILE A 24 -8.88 3.08 -7.13
N SER A 25 -9.34 4.29 -6.84
CA SER A 25 -10.25 5.04 -7.71
C SER A 25 -9.57 6.23 -8.38
N VAL A 26 -9.07 7.15 -7.56
CA VAL A 26 -8.70 8.50 -8.02
C VAL A 26 -7.37 8.47 -8.75
N LEU A 27 -6.37 7.82 -8.15
CA LEU A 27 -5.02 7.75 -8.69
C LEU A 27 -4.99 7.06 -10.06
N PRO A 28 -5.59 5.87 -10.26
CA PRO A 28 -5.66 5.25 -11.59
C PRO A 28 -6.48 6.01 -12.61
N PHE A 29 -7.50 6.75 -12.18
CA PHE A 29 -8.27 7.60 -13.09
C PHE A 29 -7.48 8.83 -13.53
N ALA A 30 -6.75 9.47 -12.61
CA ALA A 30 -5.87 10.59 -12.91
C ALA A 30 -4.75 10.17 -13.87
N TYR A 31 -4.14 9.01 -13.66
CA TYR A 31 -3.13 8.49 -14.59
C TYR A 31 -3.73 8.11 -15.94
N TRP A 32 -4.91 7.49 -15.98
CA TRP A 32 -5.64 7.29 -17.24
C TRP A 32 -5.86 8.62 -17.98
N LEU A 33 -6.33 9.67 -17.31
CA LEU A 33 -6.48 11.00 -17.91
C LEU A 33 -5.15 11.57 -18.43
N HIS A 34 -4.06 11.36 -17.70
CA HIS A 34 -2.72 11.76 -18.13
C HIS A 34 -2.32 11.06 -19.44
N THR A 35 -2.51 9.75 -19.56
CA THR A 35 -2.20 9.02 -20.81
C THR A 35 -3.08 9.44 -21.99
N GLN A 36 -4.24 10.04 -21.72
CA GLN A 36 -5.12 10.62 -22.74
C GLN A 36 -4.82 12.10 -23.05
N GLY A 37 -3.84 12.73 -22.38
CA GLY A 37 -3.56 14.16 -22.52
C GLY A 37 -4.67 15.07 -21.93
N LYS A 38 -5.49 14.54 -21.02
CA LYS A 38 -6.70 15.22 -20.48
C LYS A 38 -6.58 15.69 -19.04
N LEU A 39 -5.53 15.28 -18.32
CA LEU A 39 -5.31 15.68 -16.94
C LEU A 39 -4.79 17.13 -16.90
N LYS A 40 -5.59 18.04 -16.35
CA LYS A 40 -5.18 19.43 -16.12
C LYS A 40 -4.47 19.60 -14.78
N GLN A 41 -4.96 18.93 -13.74
CA GLN A 41 -4.47 19.10 -12.38
C GLN A 41 -4.90 17.90 -11.52
N SER A 42 -4.07 17.53 -10.55
CA SER A 42 -4.46 16.66 -9.43
C SER A 42 -4.31 17.40 -8.11
N ILE A 43 -5.26 17.22 -7.20
CA ILE A 43 -5.30 17.83 -5.87
C ILE A 43 -5.57 16.72 -4.86
N SER A 44 -4.70 16.59 -3.86
CA SER A 44 -4.83 15.57 -2.82
C SER A 44 -4.26 16.04 -1.48
N ALA A 45 -4.16 15.12 -0.52
CA ALA A 45 -3.62 15.34 0.80
C ALA A 45 -2.10 15.54 0.78
N SER A 46 -1.56 16.06 1.88
CA SER A 46 -0.11 16.24 2.08
C SER A 46 0.68 14.95 1.84
N ASP A 47 1.89 15.12 1.30
CA ASP A 47 2.83 14.04 0.97
C ASP A 47 2.30 13.03 -0.07
N THR A 48 1.44 13.43 -1.01
CA THR A 48 0.94 12.52 -2.07
C THR A 48 1.57 12.76 -3.43
N LYS A 49 2.40 13.79 -3.58
CA LYS A 49 3.08 14.13 -4.84
C LYS A 49 3.83 12.95 -5.44
N ALA A 50 4.42 12.10 -4.61
CA ALA A 50 5.12 10.90 -5.07
C ALA A 50 4.20 9.97 -5.90
N TYR A 51 2.95 9.79 -5.47
CA TYR A 51 1.99 8.97 -6.20
C TYR A 51 1.56 9.62 -7.53
N TYR A 52 1.56 10.95 -7.60
CA TYR A 52 1.16 11.73 -8.78
C TYR A 52 2.36 12.25 -9.60
N PHE A 53 3.50 11.54 -9.64
CA PHE A 53 4.71 11.96 -10.36
C PHE A 53 4.47 12.38 -11.83
N PHE A 54 3.42 11.83 -12.46
CA PHE A 54 3.01 12.09 -13.84
C PHE A 54 2.19 13.38 -14.01
N SER A 55 1.73 13.99 -12.93
CA SER A 55 0.89 15.19 -12.96
C SER A 55 1.76 16.44 -12.93
N ASN A 56 1.83 17.15 -14.06
CA ASN A 56 2.57 18.41 -14.19
C ASN A 56 2.08 19.51 -13.23
N ASN A 57 0.87 19.37 -12.71
CA ASN A 57 0.26 20.31 -11.76
C ASN A 57 -0.42 19.52 -10.64
N HIS A 58 0.39 18.95 -9.74
CA HIS A 58 -0.11 18.35 -8.51
C HIS A 58 -0.08 19.39 -7.37
N VAL A 59 -1.19 19.48 -6.63
CA VAL A 59 -1.31 20.38 -5.47
C VAL A 59 -1.72 19.57 -4.24
N GLU A 60 -0.89 19.63 -3.21
CA GLU A 60 -1.21 19.08 -1.90
C GLU A 60 -1.94 20.15 -1.08
N LYS A 61 -3.26 20.00 -0.93
CA LYS A 61 -4.12 21.01 -0.31
C LYS A 61 -4.63 20.58 1.07
N TYR A 62 -4.76 19.28 1.30
CA TYR A 62 -5.48 18.75 2.45
C TYR A 62 -4.53 18.20 3.51
N GLU A 63 -4.54 18.80 4.70
CA GLU A 63 -3.72 18.35 5.84
C GLU A 63 -4.35 17.18 6.60
N LYS A 64 -5.60 16.82 6.29
CA LYS A 64 -6.35 15.70 6.89
C LYS A 64 -7.19 14.99 5.85
N ARG A 65 -7.35 13.67 6.02
CA ARG A 65 -8.25 12.85 5.19
C ARG A 65 -9.60 12.67 5.87
N ARG A 66 -10.65 12.57 5.06
CA ARG A 66 -12.03 12.39 5.52
C ARG A 66 -12.61 11.09 4.98
N TYR A 67 -13.61 10.53 5.65
CA TYR A 67 -14.40 9.47 5.05
C TYR A 67 -15.29 10.02 3.92
N VAL A 68 -14.77 10.03 2.68
CA VAL A 68 -15.45 10.58 1.50
C VAL A 68 -15.43 9.59 0.35
N ILE A 69 -16.61 9.11 -0.03
CA ILE A 69 -16.76 8.26 -1.21
C ILE A 69 -16.51 9.10 -2.48
N PRO A 70 -15.67 8.64 -3.44
CA PRO A 70 -15.31 9.38 -4.66
C PRO A 70 -16.45 9.38 -5.72
N LYS A 71 -17.63 9.92 -5.37
CA LYS A 71 -18.84 9.92 -6.22
C LYS A 71 -18.66 10.59 -7.60
N LYS A 72 -17.71 11.51 -7.73
CA LYS A 72 -17.40 12.23 -8.98
C LYS A 72 -16.50 11.43 -9.94
N PHE A 73 -15.96 10.31 -9.48
CA PHE A 73 -15.01 9.48 -10.22
C PHE A 73 -15.71 8.26 -10.82
N PRO A 74 -15.19 7.68 -11.93
CA PRO A 74 -15.79 6.50 -12.55
C PRO A 74 -15.93 5.30 -11.61
N VAL A 75 -14.93 5.09 -10.75
CA VAL A 75 -14.94 4.06 -9.71
C VAL A 75 -15.37 4.71 -8.39
N HIS A 76 -16.66 4.86 -8.16
CA HIS A 76 -17.14 5.45 -6.91
C HIS A 76 -17.29 4.43 -5.77
N ASN A 77 -17.36 3.12 -6.08
CA ASN A 77 -17.39 2.05 -5.08
C ASN A 77 -16.22 1.08 -5.33
N ILE A 78 -15.37 0.93 -4.32
CA ILE A 78 -14.17 0.07 -4.36
C ILE A 78 -14.46 -1.33 -3.80
N HIS A 79 -15.48 -1.47 -2.97
CA HIS A 79 -15.88 -2.73 -2.36
C HIS A 79 -16.80 -3.48 -3.32
N VAL A 80 -16.22 -3.98 -4.40
CA VAL A 80 -16.92 -4.64 -5.49
C VAL A 80 -16.25 -5.94 -5.91
N ARG A 81 -17.06 -6.87 -6.40
CA ARG A 81 -16.56 -8.15 -6.93
C ARG A 81 -15.79 -7.96 -8.24
N PHE A 82 -16.20 -7.00 -9.07
CA PHE A 82 -15.58 -6.69 -10.36
C PHE A 82 -15.34 -5.19 -10.44
N LEU A 83 -14.06 -4.82 -10.57
CA LEU A 83 -13.67 -3.42 -10.71
C LEU A 83 -13.89 -2.96 -12.15
N ASN A 84 -14.58 -1.83 -12.34
CA ASN A 84 -14.72 -1.21 -13.65
C ASN A 84 -13.39 -0.56 -14.04
N THR A 85 -12.72 -1.13 -15.04
CA THR A 85 -11.37 -0.70 -15.48
C THR A 85 -11.36 0.13 -16.76
N MET A 86 -12.52 0.62 -17.19
CA MET A 86 -12.71 1.27 -18.49
C MET A 86 -12.03 2.64 -18.64
N MET A 87 -11.90 3.39 -17.54
CA MET A 87 -11.19 4.69 -17.47
C MET A 87 -10.27 4.61 -16.27
N TRP A 88 -9.40 3.61 -16.26
CA TRP A 88 -8.65 3.22 -15.09
C TRP A 88 -7.34 2.60 -15.54
N THR A 89 -6.23 3.21 -15.16
CA THR A 89 -4.90 2.71 -15.45
C THR A 89 -4.02 3.08 -14.27
N PRO A 90 -3.51 2.13 -13.49
CA PRO A 90 -2.61 2.41 -12.38
C PRO A 90 -1.33 3.07 -12.90
N PRO A 91 -0.78 4.12 -12.26
CA PRO A 91 0.56 4.59 -12.57
C PRO A 91 1.62 3.51 -12.31
N PRO A 92 2.66 3.42 -13.15
CA PRO A 92 3.72 2.42 -13.00
C PRO A 92 4.73 2.83 -11.92
N LEU A 93 4.30 2.84 -10.65
CA LEU A 93 5.10 3.34 -9.52
C LEU A 93 6.46 2.64 -9.44
N LYS A 94 6.52 1.31 -9.57
CA LYS A 94 7.79 0.57 -9.55
C LYS A 94 8.76 1.02 -10.63
N ASP A 95 8.29 1.12 -11.87
CA ASP A 95 9.17 1.44 -13.00
C ASP A 95 9.72 2.87 -12.89
N TYR A 96 8.92 3.80 -12.36
CA TYR A 96 9.35 5.18 -12.15
C TYR A 96 10.33 5.33 -10.97
N TYR A 97 10.11 4.59 -9.88
CA TYR A 97 10.88 4.72 -8.63
C TYR A 97 12.04 3.74 -8.47
N GLN A 98 12.25 2.83 -9.43
CA GLN A 98 13.41 1.94 -9.44
C GLN A 98 14.70 2.77 -9.39
N ASN A 99 15.62 2.38 -8.52
CA ASN A 99 16.82 3.18 -8.25
C ASN A 99 17.98 2.31 -7.75
N ASP A 100 19.18 2.90 -7.75
CA ASP A 100 20.42 2.29 -7.24
C ASP A 100 20.79 2.76 -5.82
N GLU A 101 19.90 3.50 -5.14
CA GLU A 101 20.14 4.03 -3.78
C GLU A 101 19.69 3.05 -2.69
N CYS A 102 18.48 2.51 -2.80
CA CYS A 102 17.89 1.57 -1.84
C CYS A 102 18.16 0.12 -2.25
N VAL A 103 19.43 -0.22 -2.47
CA VAL A 103 19.87 -1.56 -2.86
C VAL A 103 20.65 -2.19 -1.71
N PHE A 104 20.43 -3.47 -1.47
CA PHE A 104 20.98 -4.20 -0.32
C PHE A 104 21.61 -5.52 -0.75
N ASP A 105 22.42 -6.11 0.14
CA ASP A 105 23.20 -7.32 -0.16
C ASP A 105 22.34 -8.55 -0.49
N LYS A 106 21.14 -8.62 0.07
CA LYS A 106 20.15 -9.68 -0.18
C LYS A 106 18.95 -9.10 -0.93
N PRO A 107 18.17 -9.93 -1.64
CA PRO A 107 16.90 -9.49 -2.20
C PRO A 107 16.04 -8.79 -1.14
N LEU A 108 15.42 -7.68 -1.54
CA LEU A 108 14.63 -6.86 -0.63
C LEU A 108 13.23 -7.47 -0.43
N LEU A 109 12.84 -7.60 0.84
CA LEU A 109 11.48 -7.95 1.25
C LEU A 109 10.93 -6.87 2.18
N VAL A 110 9.71 -6.43 1.91
CA VAL A 110 9.04 -5.41 2.72
C VAL A 110 7.89 -6.02 3.52
N ILE A 111 7.87 -5.77 4.83
CA ILE A 111 6.76 -6.11 5.72
C ILE A 111 6.02 -4.83 6.11
N CYS A 112 4.79 -4.68 5.63
CA CYS A 112 3.92 -3.56 5.96
C CYS A 112 2.88 -3.96 7.02
N ASN A 113 2.96 -3.33 8.18
CA ASN A 113 2.05 -3.57 9.29
C ASN A 113 1.21 -2.34 9.61
N LYS A 114 0.17 -2.52 10.43
CA LYS A 114 -0.62 -1.44 11.02
C LYS A 114 -1.03 -1.86 12.43
N TYR A 115 -1.32 -0.92 13.30
CA TYR A 115 -1.90 -1.21 14.61
C TYR A 115 -2.80 -0.05 15.02
N ASN A 116 -3.94 0.04 14.36
CA ASN A 116 -4.89 1.13 14.48
C ASN A 116 -6.31 0.58 14.63
N SER A 117 -7.23 1.42 15.09
CA SER A 117 -8.65 1.07 15.16
C SER A 117 -9.22 0.81 13.76
N GLU A 118 -10.16 -0.12 13.67
CA GLU A 118 -10.76 -0.57 12.41
C GLU A 118 -12.28 -0.60 12.54
N TRP A 119 -12.97 0.26 11.77
CA TRP A 119 -14.44 0.35 11.76
C TRP A 119 -15.07 0.53 13.16
N GLY A 120 -14.43 1.31 14.04
CA GLY A 120 -14.89 1.54 15.41
C GLY A 120 -14.54 0.42 16.40
N HIS A 121 -13.76 -0.58 15.97
CA HIS A 121 -13.24 -1.64 16.83
C HIS A 121 -11.75 -1.44 17.14
N PRO A 122 -11.22 -2.09 18.19
CA PRO A 122 -9.78 -2.23 18.39
C PRO A 122 -9.09 -2.86 17.16
N PRO A 123 -7.75 -2.83 17.07
CA PRO A 123 -7.03 -3.44 15.94
C PRO A 123 -7.46 -4.89 15.69
N ILE A 124 -7.89 -5.18 14.46
CA ILE A 124 -8.38 -6.51 14.04
C ILE A 124 -7.35 -7.19 13.14
N THR A 125 -6.84 -6.47 12.15
CA THR A 125 -5.92 -6.95 11.13
C THR A 125 -4.55 -6.30 11.32
N PHE A 126 -3.72 -6.93 12.13
CA PHE A 126 -2.31 -6.55 12.32
C PHE A 126 -1.44 -7.79 12.41
N LEU A 127 -0.13 -7.64 12.28
CA LEU A 127 0.85 -8.67 12.62
C LEU A 127 1.28 -8.48 14.08
N SER A 128 0.97 -9.44 14.94
CA SER A 128 1.34 -9.41 16.35
C SER A 128 2.85 -9.59 16.55
N LYS A 129 3.37 -9.24 17.73
CA LYS A 129 4.79 -9.45 18.09
C LYS A 129 5.24 -10.89 17.86
N HIS A 130 4.43 -11.86 18.30
CA HIS A 130 4.71 -13.28 18.11
C HIS A 130 4.73 -13.67 16.61
N CYS A 131 3.78 -13.19 15.82
CA CYS A 131 3.76 -13.47 14.39
C CYS A 131 4.97 -12.83 13.67
N LEU A 132 5.32 -11.59 14.02
CA LEU A 132 6.50 -10.90 13.49
C LEU A 132 7.79 -11.65 13.83
N GLU A 133 7.95 -12.11 15.08
CA GLU A 133 9.12 -12.89 15.48
C GLU A 133 9.27 -14.17 14.63
N GLN A 134 8.18 -14.90 14.40
CA GLN A 134 8.19 -16.11 13.57
C GLN A 134 8.52 -15.81 12.11
N LEU A 135 7.95 -14.73 11.55
CA LEU A 135 8.23 -14.30 10.19
C LEU A 135 9.69 -13.87 10.02
N LEU A 136 10.19 -13.03 10.91
CA LEU A 136 11.55 -12.50 10.81
C LEU A 136 12.59 -13.62 10.96
N SER A 137 12.36 -14.58 11.86
CA SER A 137 13.25 -15.73 12.06
C SER A 137 13.51 -16.54 10.80
N VAL A 138 12.51 -16.66 9.91
CA VAL A 138 12.65 -17.42 8.66
C VAL A 138 13.05 -16.53 7.47
N LEU A 139 12.83 -15.21 7.54
CA LEU A 139 13.06 -14.31 6.42
C LEU A 139 14.44 -13.64 6.45
N THR A 140 14.92 -13.19 7.61
CA THR A 140 16.20 -12.46 7.71
C THR A 140 17.44 -13.25 7.26
N PRO A 141 17.48 -14.60 7.32
CA PRO A 141 18.58 -15.34 6.70
C PRO A 141 18.67 -15.13 5.18
N HIS A 142 17.54 -14.94 4.49
CA HIS A 142 17.45 -14.94 3.02
C HIS A 142 17.21 -13.56 2.40
N TYR A 143 16.67 -12.61 3.17
CA TYR A 143 16.24 -11.31 2.67
C TYR A 143 16.84 -10.16 3.49
N SER A 144 17.05 -9.03 2.82
CA SER A 144 17.16 -7.73 3.49
C SER A 144 15.73 -7.28 3.76
N VAL A 145 15.36 -7.23 5.04
CA VAL A 145 13.97 -6.97 5.43
C VAL A 145 13.80 -5.51 5.82
N VAL A 146 12.86 -4.82 5.17
CA VAL A 146 12.39 -3.51 5.61
C VAL A 146 11.04 -3.66 6.32
N TYR A 147 10.98 -3.25 7.57
CA TYR A 147 9.75 -3.15 8.35
C TYR A 147 9.14 -1.76 8.20
N CYS A 148 7.92 -1.71 7.69
CA CYS A 148 7.18 -0.48 7.43
C CYS A 148 5.91 -0.43 8.28
N ARG A 149 5.98 0.28 9.40
CA ARG A 149 4.80 0.71 10.17
C ARG A 149 4.99 2.16 10.63
N PRO A 150 4.41 3.15 9.95
CA PRO A 150 4.59 4.55 10.30
C PRO A 150 3.98 4.87 11.67
N TYR A 151 4.65 5.76 12.40
CA TYR A 151 4.11 6.43 13.57
C TYR A 151 3.04 7.44 13.15
N HIS A 152 2.20 7.86 14.11
CA HIS A 152 1.10 8.79 13.86
C HIS A 152 1.53 10.12 13.22
N LYS A 153 2.79 10.55 13.38
CA LYS A 153 3.33 11.79 12.79
C LYS A 153 3.77 11.66 11.33
N GLU A 154 3.79 10.45 10.78
CA GLU A 154 4.42 10.14 9.50
C GLU A 154 3.42 9.97 8.35
N PHE A 155 2.11 10.13 8.63
CA PHE A 155 1.06 10.09 7.62
C PHE A 155 -0.10 11.01 7.99
N VAL A 156 -0.88 11.40 6.97
CA VAL A 156 -2.09 12.19 7.15
C VAL A 156 -3.19 11.33 7.75
N GLU A 157 -3.69 11.72 8.93
CA GLU A 157 -4.72 11.00 9.68
C GLU A 157 -5.97 10.69 8.83
N ASP A 158 -6.41 9.43 8.86
CA ASP A 158 -7.54 8.90 8.09
C ASP A 158 -8.63 8.30 9.00
N ASN A 159 -9.04 9.07 10.02
CA ASN A 159 -10.08 8.71 11.00
C ASN A 159 -9.86 7.39 11.76
N SER A 160 -8.60 6.99 11.92
CA SER A 160 -8.19 5.77 12.62
C SER A 160 -7.22 6.10 13.75
N GLU A 161 -7.54 5.66 14.96
CA GLU A 161 -6.69 5.85 16.13
C GLU A 161 -5.51 4.87 16.07
N VAL A 162 -4.27 5.37 16.17
CA VAL A 162 -3.05 4.55 16.13
C VAL A 162 -2.63 4.18 17.53
N TYR A 163 -2.46 2.88 17.79
CA TYR A 163 -2.00 2.35 19.06
C TYR A 163 -0.51 1.99 19.03
N ASN A 164 0.08 1.80 20.21
CA ASN A 164 1.45 1.29 20.33
C ASN A 164 1.42 -0.24 20.50
N LEU A 165 2.06 -0.97 19.58
CA LEU A 165 2.25 -2.43 19.66
C LEU A 165 3.54 -2.81 20.41
N ASP A 166 4.44 -1.85 20.64
CA ASP A 166 5.74 -2.04 21.30
C ASP A 166 6.56 -3.20 20.70
N GLU A 167 6.53 -3.31 19.38
CA GLU A 167 7.24 -4.32 18.61
C GLU A 167 8.61 -3.84 18.12
N HIS A 168 8.83 -2.53 18.04
CA HIS A 168 10.11 -1.96 17.60
C HIS A 168 11.25 -2.39 18.52
N SER A 169 11.04 -2.34 19.84
CA SER A 169 12.02 -2.77 20.85
C SER A 169 12.41 -4.24 20.66
N MET A 170 11.42 -5.11 20.47
CA MET A 170 11.63 -6.55 20.24
C MET A 170 12.38 -6.82 18.94
N ILE A 171 12.00 -6.14 17.85
CA ILE A 171 12.66 -6.32 16.54
C ILE A 171 14.12 -5.86 16.62
N LYS A 172 14.40 -4.71 17.22
CA LYS A 172 15.78 -4.20 17.38
C LYS A 172 16.66 -5.13 18.20
N GLU A 173 16.11 -5.75 19.24
CA GLU A 173 16.84 -6.69 20.11
C GLU A 173 17.12 -8.03 19.41
N LYS A 174 16.11 -8.63 18.78
CA LYS A 174 16.20 -10.00 18.23
C LYS A 174 16.66 -10.06 16.78
N PHE A 175 16.43 -9.01 16.01
CA PHE A 175 16.67 -8.95 14.57
C PHE A 175 17.34 -7.63 14.18
N PRO A 176 18.58 -7.35 14.63
CA PRO A 176 19.24 -6.06 14.43
C PRO A 176 19.46 -5.68 12.96
N ASP A 177 19.45 -6.66 12.05
CA ASP A 177 19.59 -6.45 10.61
C ASP A 177 18.28 -6.00 9.92
N VAL A 178 17.15 -5.98 10.64
CA VAL A 178 15.88 -5.49 10.11
C VAL A 178 15.89 -3.98 10.09
N MET A 179 15.71 -3.41 8.90
CA MET A 179 15.69 -1.97 8.70
C MET A 179 14.27 -1.43 8.94
N PHE A 180 14.15 -0.38 9.73
CA PHE A 180 12.89 0.35 9.85
C PHE A 180 12.82 1.41 8.76
N ILE A 181 11.63 1.60 8.17
CA ILE A 181 11.44 2.66 7.17
C ILE A 181 11.75 4.06 7.74
N GLN A 182 11.57 4.25 9.05
CA GLN A 182 11.93 5.47 9.77
C GLN A 182 13.44 5.71 9.82
N ASP A 183 14.22 4.66 10.11
CA ASP A 183 15.68 4.77 10.12
C ASP A 183 16.20 5.10 8.71
N LEU A 184 15.57 4.54 7.66
CA LEU A 184 15.84 4.93 6.27
C LEU A 184 15.43 6.39 5.99
N LYS A 185 14.35 6.89 6.58
CA LYS A 185 13.92 8.30 6.42
C LYS A 185 14.91 9.30 7.00
N GLU A 186 15.59 8.92 8.08
CA GLU A 186 16.69 9.70 8.66
C GLU A 186 17.93 9.68 7.75
N GLN A 187 18.23 8.55 7.11
CA GLN A 187 19.35 8.42 6.17
C GLN A 187 19.11 9.16 4.84
N TYR A 188 17.86 9.26 4.41
CA TYR A 188 17.45 9.94 3.18
C TYR A 188 16.55 11.16 3.49
N PRO A 189 17.09 12.21 4.14
CA PRO A 189 16.30 13.37 4.57
C PRO A 189 15.72 14.16 3.40
N GLN A 190 16.31 14.08 2.20
CA GLN A 190 15.90 14.78 0.99
C GLN A 190 14.55 14.31 0.43
N TYR A 191 14.15 13.07 0.72
CA TYR A 191 12.88 12.52 0.26
C TYR A 191 11.79 12.74 1.29
N SER A 192 10.57 13.00 0.81
CA SER A 192 9.39 12.90 1.67
C SER A 192 9.15 11.45 2.08
N PHE A 193 8.26 11.20 3.04
CA PHE A 193 8.04 9.83 3.54
C PHE A 193 7.47 8.93 2.44
N ASN A 194 6.44 9.40 1.72
CA ASN A 194 5.86 8.63 0.63
C ASN A 194 6.78 8.51 -0.60
N GLU A 195 7.64 9.49 -0.86
CA GLU A 195 8.67 9.34 -1.91
C GLU A 195 9.68 8.26 -1.54
N LEU A 196 10.21 8.28 -0.31
CA LEU A 196 11.11 7.23 0.17
C LEU A 196 10.44 5.86 0.14
N GLN A 197 9.19 5.77 0.61
CA GLN A 197 8.42 4.53 0.58
C GLN A 197 8.32 3.98 -0.85
N CYS A 198 8.03 4.82 -1.84
CA CYS A 198 7.99 4.39 -3.23
C CYS A 198 9.35 3.91 -3.75
N ARG A 199 10.44 4.63 -3.42
CA ARG A 199 11.81 4.25 -3.80
C ARG A 199 12.24 2.91 -3.21
N VAL A 200 11.97 2.69 -1.93
CA VAL A 200 12.26 1.42 -1.25
C VAL A 200 11.41 0.30 -1.86
N PHE A 201 10.10 0.53 -2.08
CA PHE A 201 9.20 -0.51 -2.56
C PHE A 201 9.48 -0.86 -4.03
N ALA A 202 9.96 0.07 -4.85
CA ALA A 202 10.35 -0.20 -6.24
C ALA A 202 11.43 -1.27 -6.33
N ASN A 203 12.39 -1.26 -5.41
CA ASN A 203 13.49 -2.23 -5.38
C ASN A 203 13.11 -3.59 -4.74
N ALA A 204 11.87 -3.74 -4.25
CA ALA A 204 11.38 -4.98 -3.66
C ALA A 204 10.54 -5.81 -4.65
N ASP A 205 10.68 -7.13 -4.60
CA ASP A 205 9.84 -8.08 -5.35
C ASP A 205 8.98 -8.97 -4.44
N ARG A 206 9.09 -8.78 -3.12
CA ARG A 206 8.44 -9.61 -2.10
C ARG A 206 7.84 -8.70 -1.03
N PHE A 207 6.55 -8.85 -0.81
CA PHE A 207 5.80 -8.08 0.17
C PHE A 207 5.01 -9.01 1.09
N ILE A 208 4.95 -8.62 2.36
CA ILE A 208 3.97 -9.10 3.33
C ILE A 208 3.21 -7.87 3.80
N SER A 209 1.90 -7.83 3.57
CA SER A 209 1.08 -6.67 3.94
C SER A 209 -0.17 -7.08 4.70
N VAL A 210 -0.70 -6.15 5.47
CA VAL A 210 -2.01 -6.28 6.13
C VAL A 210 -3.11 -5.62 5.30
N GLN A 211 -4.34 -6.13 5.39
CA GLN A 211 -5.51 -5.52 4.73
C GLN A 211 -5.62 -4.02 5.07
N GLY A 212 -5.97 -3.22 4.07
CA GLY A 212 -6.03 -1.75 4.15
C GLY A 212 -5.17 -1.10 3.07
N GLY A 213 -4.80 0.17 3.28
CA GLY A 213 -3.99 0.96 2.33
C GLY A 213 -2.71 0.26 1.88
N TYR A 214 -1.97 -0.35 2.80
CA TYR A 214 -0.74 -1.07 2.48
C TYR A 214 -0.92 -2.23 1.51
N SER A 215 -1.96 -3.05 1.69
CA SER A 215 -2.23 -4.16 0.77
C SER A 215 -2.45 -3.69 -0.68
N ILE A 216 -3.03 -2.49 -0.84
CA ILE A 216 -3.24 -1.87 -2.15
C ILE A 216 -1.92 -1.32 -2.67
N LEU A 217 -1.22 -0.52 -1.86
CA LEU A 217 0.03 0.13 -2.27
C LEU A 217 1.10 -0.89 -2.65
N CYS A 218 1.35 -1.93 -1.85
CA CYS A 218 2.31 -2.97 -2.19
C CYS A 218 1.97 -3.67 -3.52
N SER A 219 0.68 -3.75 -3.87
CA SER A 219 0.23 -4.33 -5.15
C SER A 219 0.54 -3.45 -6.38
N TYR A 220 1.00 -2.20 -6.20
CA TYR A 220 1.53 -1.36 -7.28
C TYR A 220 2.96 -1.73 -7.70
N PHE A 221 3.68 -2.53 -6.91
CA PHE A 221 5.12 -2.74 -7.06
C PHE A 221 5.51 -4.09 -7.68
N LYS A 222 4.62 -4.66 -8.51
CA LYS A 222 4.82 -5.96 -9.18
C LYS A 222 5.16 -7.05 -8.15
N GLY A 223 5.93 -8.07 -8.55
CA GLY A 223 6.39 -9.12 -7.64
C GLY A 223 5.26 -9.91 -6.99
N GLU A 224 5.48 -10.31 -5.73
CA GLU A 224 4.54 -11.10 -4.94
C GLU A 224 4.13 -10.36 -3.67
N ASN A 225 2.84 -10.38 -3.34
CA ASN A 225 2.29 -9.79 -2.12
C ASN A 225 1.41 -10.81 -1.38
N ILE A 226 1.87 -11.26 -0.21
CA ILE A 226 1.07 -12.06 0.71
C ILE A 226 0.33 -11.11 1.66
N ILE A 227 -0.99 -11.09 1.54
CA ILE A 227 -1.89 -10.18 2.26
C ILE A 227 -2.56 -10.92 3.40
N TYR A 228 -2.24 -10.55 4.64
CA TYR A 228 -2.99 -10.97 5.82
C TYR A 228 -4.24 -10.10 6.00
N GLY A 229 -5.41 -10.75 6.06
CA GLY A 229 -6.68 -10.08 6.36
C GLY A 229 -7.55 -10.94 7.26
N ALA A 230 -7.67 -10.53 8.52
CA ALA A 230 -8.34 -11.33 9.55
C ALA A 230 -9.82 -11.51 9.23
N GLN A 231 -10.32 -12.72 9.40
CA GLN A 231 -11.75 -13.01 9.44
C GLN A 231 -12.19 -12.96 10.90
N SER A 232 -12.44 -11.75 11.40
CA SER A 232 -12.90 -11.55 12.77
C SER A 232 -14.42 -11.63 12.86
N PRO A 233 -14.98 -12.22 13.94
CA PRO A 233 -16.40 -12.16 14.22
C PRO A 233 -16.91 -10.74 14.47
N LEU A 234 -16.03 -9.81 14.90
CA LEU A 234 -16.38 -8.39 15.05
C LEU A 234 -16.68 -7.75 13.69
N ARG A 235 -15.72 -7.91 12.75
CA ARG A 235 -15.80 -7.35 11.41
C ARG A 235 -14.83 -8.09 10.49
N THR A 236 -15.34 -8.48 9.33
CA THR A 236 -14.51 -8.97 8.21
C THR A 236 -14.48 -7.91 7.13
N ALA A 237 -13.29 -7.54 6.65
CA ALA A 237 -13.09 -6.52 5.62
C ALA A 237 -13.90 -6.82 4.35
N ASP A 238 -14.39 -5.77 3.68
CA ASP A 238 -15.24 -5.97 2.49
C ASP A 238 -14.45 -6.50 1.30
N GLU A 239 -13.15 -6.22 1.20
CA GLU A 239 -12.25 -6.81 0.18
C GLU A 239 -12.29 -8.35 0.22
N ILE A 240 -12.41 -8.93 1.43
CA ILE A 240 -12.52 -10.36 1.63
C ILE A 240 -13.88 -10.86 1.13
N LYS A 241 -14.97 -10.20 1.55
CA LYS A 241 -16.35 -10.55 1.15
C LYS A 241 -16.53 -10.51 -0.37
N TYR A 242 -16.00 -9.49 -1.03
CA TYR A 242 -16.07 -9.31 -2.48
C TYR A 242 -15.00 -10.10 -3.24
N LYS A 243 -14.09 -10.79 -2.54
CA LYS A 243 -12.96 -11.53 -3.12
C LYS A 243 -12.06 -10.64 -3.98
N ALA A 244 -11.89 -9.38 -3.58
CA ALA A 244 -11.14 -8.35 -4.31
C ALA A 244 -9.68 -8.75 -4.54
N PHE A 245 -9.00 -9.26 -3.50
CA PHE A 245 -7.61 -9.74 -3.57
C PHE A 245 -7.40 -10.76 -4.70
N LYS A 246 -8.34 -11.70 -4.85
CA LYS A 246 -8.29 -12.72 -5.91
C LYS A 246 -8.67 -12.16 -7.28
N ARG A 247 -9.59 -11.20 -7.34
CA ARG A 247 -10.27 -10.82 -8.58
C ARG A 247 -9.64 -9.65 -9.32
N TRP A 248 -9.07 -8.68 -8.61
CA TRP A 248 -8.61 -7.46 -9.28
C TRP A 248 -7.41 -6.76 -8.65
N TYR A 249 -6.92 -7.15 -7.47
CA TYR A 249 -5.68 -6.55 -6.94
C TYR A 249 -4.46 -6.76 -7.85
N HIS A 250 -4.38 -7.91 -8.54
CA HIS A 250 -3.33 -8.15 -9.53
C HIS A 250 -3.35 -7.12 -10.69
N LYS A 251 -4.46 -6.40 -10.92
CA LYS A 251 -4.57 -5.41 -11.99
C LYS A 251 -3.79 -4.12 -11.69
N PHE A 252 -3.31 -3.91 -10.47
CA PHE A 252 -2.49 -2.74 -10.12
C PHE A 252 -1.14 -2.73 -10.85
N SER A 253 -0.50 -3.88 -11.00
CA SER A 253 0.84 -3.97 -11.60
C SER A 253 1.17 -5.32 -12.25
N GLY A 254 0.25 -6.29 -12.20
CA GLY A 254 0.53 -7.68 -12.54
C GLY A 254 1.08 -8.50 -11.36
N SER A 255 1.19 -7.92 -10.16
CA SER A 255 1.65 -8.61 -8.95
C SER A 255 0.86 -9.89 -8.65
N LYS A 256 1.53 -10.94 -8.19
CA LYS A 256 0.90 -12.15 -7.66
C LYS A 256 0.38 -11.89 -6.25
N ILE A 257 -0.94 -12.04 -6.08
CA ILE A 257 -1.62 -11.75 -4.82
C ILE A 257 -2.03 -13.04 -4.12
N THR A 258 -1.56 -13.22 -2.88
CA THR A 258 -1.96 -14.33 -2.01
C THR A 258 -2.66 -13.80 -0.77
N TYR A 259 -3.96 -14.04 -0.63
CA TYR A 259 -4.71 -13.69 0.59
C TYR A 259 -4.68 -14.84 1.61
N VAL A 260 -4.45 -14.51 2.89
CA VAL A 260 -4.48 -15.46 4.01
C VAL A 260 -5.31 -14.91 5.19
N PRO A 261 -6.22 -15.74 5.78
CA PRO A 261 -7.11 -15.29 6.85
C PRO A 261 -6.53 -15.46 8.27
N THR A 262 -5.49 -16.28 8.44
CA THR A 262 -4.89 -16.60 9.75
C THR A 262 -3.37 -16.46 9.73
N TYR A 263 -2.75 -16.29 10.90
CA TYR A 263 -1.28 -16.33 11.02
C TYR A 263 -0.68 -17.67 10.64
N LYS A 264 -1.39 -18.78 10.91
CA LYS A 264 -0.94 -20.11 10.49
C LYS A 264 -0.84 -20.20 8.96
N ASP A 265 -1.86 -19.71 8.26
CA ASP A 265 -1.87 -19.67 6.80
C ASP A 265 -0.81 -18.71 6.26
N LEU A 266 -0.60 -17.56 6.93
CA LEU A 266 0.46 -16.62 6.58
C LEU A 266 1.84 -17.26 6.66
N LEU A 267 2.19 -17.86 7.80
CA LEU A 267 3.47 -18.53 8.01
C LEU A 267 3.67 -19.66 6.99
N HIS A 268 2.62 -20.45 6.73
CA HIS A 268 2.67 -21.50 5.72
C HIS A 268 2.90 -20.96 4.30
N GLN A 269 2.23 -19.87 3.90
CA GLN A 269 2.44 -19.27 2.58
C GLN A 269 3.81 -18.59 2.46
N VAL A 270 4.33 -17.99 3.53
CA VAL A 270 5.68 -17.41 3.55
C VAL A 270 6.72 -18.50 3.38
N ASP A 271 6.63 -19.58 4.14
CA ASP A 271 7.52 -20.74 3.98
C ASP A 271 7.48 -21.29 2.55
N LYS A 272 6.28 -21.53 2.02
CA LYS A 272 6.09 -22.05 0.66
C LYS A 272 6.61 -21.11 -0.44
N GLN A 273 6.28 -19.81 -0.37
CA GLN A 273 6.49 -18.87 -1.48
C GLN A 273 7.81 -18.14 -1.39
N TYR A 274 8.33 -17.89 -0.19
CA TYR A 274 9.52 -17.04 0.03
C TYR A 274 10.72 -17.82 0.59
N VAL A 275 10.53 -19.01 1.17
CA VAL A 275 11.66 -19.82 1.68
C VAL A 275 11.93 -21.00 0.77
N GLN A 276 10.95 -21.88 0.59
CA GLN A 276 11.11 -23.10 -0.21
C GLN A 276 11.32 -22.84 -1.70
N SER A 277 10.81 -21.72 -2.23
CA SER A 277 10.99 -21.35 -3.64
C SER A 277 12.43 -20.95 -4.02
N LEU A 278 13.31 -20.81 -3.02
CA LEU A 278 14.74 -20.53 -3.21
C LEU A 278 15.56 -21.78 -3.55
N PHE A 279 14.96 -22.98 -3.40
CA PHE A 279 15.57 -24.30 -3.64
C PHE A 279 14.79 -25.07 -4.71
#